data_AF-A0A5K1AAM2-F1
#
_entry.id   AF-A0A5K1AAM2-F1
#
_cell.length_a   1.000
_cell.length_b   1.000
_cell.length_c   1.000
_cell.angle_alpha   90.00
_cell.angle_beta   90.00
_cell.angle_gamma   90.00
#
_symmetry.space_group_name_H-M   'P 1'
#
loop_
_entity.id
_entity.type
_entity.pdbx_description
1 polymer ?
#
loop_
_entity_poly.entity_id
_entity_poly.type
_entity_poly.pdbx_seq_one_letter_code
_entity_poly.pdbx_strand_id
1 'polypeptide(L)' 'GIANIKWCGVNGEDNALVLDLLGPSLEDLFVYCGRKFSLKTVLMLADQM' A
#
# COMPACT_ATOMS: atom_id res chain seq x y z
N GLY A 1 5.53 -5.47 -0.64
CA GLY A 1 6.56 -4.83 -1.49
C GLY A 1 6.82 -3.43 -1.00
N ILE A 2 8.09 -3.01 -0.92
CA ILE A 2 8.46 -1.68 -0.43
C ILE A 2 8.46 -0.71 -1.62
N ALA A 3 7.68 0.38 -1.54
CA ALA A 3 7.69 1.41 -2.58
C ALA A 3 9.07 2.08 -2.65
N ASN A 4 9.61 2.23 -3.86
CA ASN A 4 10.85 2.95 -4.05
C ASN A 4 10.59 4.45 -4.11
N ILE A 5 11.54 5.21 -3.57
CA ILE A 5 11.53 6.67 -3.63
C ILE A 5 12.07 7.08 -5.00
N LYS A 6 11.25 7.75 -5.80
CA LYS A 6 11.69 8.35 -7.07
C LYS A 6 12.33 9.70 -6.86
N TRP A 7 11.81 10.49 -5.91
CA TRP A 7 12.32 11.82 -5.63
C TRP A 7 11.96 12.24 -4.21
N CYS A 8 12.88 12.93 -3.54
CA CYS A 8 12.67 13.55 -2.25
C CYS A 8 13.33 14.92 -2.29
N GLY A 9 12.59 15.97 -1.92
CA GLY A 9 13.11 17.32 -1.92
C GLY A 9 12.16 18.31 -1.28
N VAL A 10 12.64 19.54 -1.15
CA VAL A 10 11.87 20.65 -0.58
C VAL A 10 11.40 21.52 -1.73
N ASN A 11 10.11 21.83 -1.78
CA ASN A 11 9.53 22.75 -2.74
C ASN A 11 8.97 23.97 -2.01
N GLY A 12 9.80 25.01 -1.85
CA GLY A 12 9.46 26.19 -1.05
C GLY A 12 9.69 25.93 0.44
N GLU A 13 8.63 26.02 1.25
CA GLU A 13 8.66 25.68 2.69
C GLU A 13 8.17 24.25 2.98
N ASP A 14 7.66 23.55 1.96
CA ASP A 14 7.07 22.21 2.10
C ASP A 14 8.02 21.10 1.64
N ASN A 15 7.99 19.99 2.37
CA ASN A 15 8.68 18.76 1.98
C ASN A 15 7.81 17.96 1.01
N ALA A 16 8.35 17.64 -0.16
CA ALA A 16 7.68 16.83 -1.17
C ALA A 16 8.42 15.49 -1.38
N LEU A 17 7.66 14.40 -1.35
CA LEU A 17 8.14 13.04 -1.53
C LEU A 17 7.36 12.39 -2.67
N VAL A 18 8.07 11.94 -3.69
CA VAL A 18 7.51 11.19 -4.83
C VAL A 18 7.93 9.73 -4.69
N LEU A 19 6.92 8.89 -4.51
CA LEU A 19 7.04 7.44 -4.41
C LEU A 19 6.41 6.78 -5.64
N ASP A 20 6.75 5.52 -5.88
CA ASP A 20 5.97 4.69 -6.79
C ASP A 20 4.49 4.63 -6.35
N LEU A 21 3.58 4.82 -7.30
CA LEU A 21 2.16 4.65 -7.05
C LEU A 21 1.90 3.17 -6.77
N LEU A 22 1.62 2.86 -5.51
CA LEU A 22 1.16 1.54 -5.12
C LEU A 22 -0.31 1.37 -5.49
N GLY A 23 -0.72 0.11 -5.64
CA GLY A 23 -2.11 -0.26 -5.87
C GLY A 23 -3.04 0.07 -4.68
N PRO A 24 -4.33 -0.31 -4.78
CA PRO A 24 -5.31 -0.08 -3.73
C PRO A 24 -4.83 -0.67 -2.39
N SER A 25 -5.23 -0.01 -1.30
CA SER A 25 -4.85 -0.43 0.04
C SER A 25 -5.48 -1.78 0.40
N LEU A 26 -4.92 -2.47 1.39
CA LEU A 26 -5.55 -3.68 1.94
C LEU A 26 -6.96 -3.42 2.48
N GLU A 27 -7.22 -2.20 2.95
CA GLU A 27 -8.54 -1.77 3.41
C GLU A 27 -9.53 -1.70 2.24
N ASP A 28 -9.12 -1.12 1.10
CA ASP A 28 -9.95 -1.11 -0.12
C ASP A 28 -10.25 -2.52 -0.61
N LEU A 29 -9.25 -3.41 -0.57
CA LEU A 29 -9.42 -4.84 -0.90
C LEU A 29 -10.34 -5.55 0.10
N PHE A 30 -10.28 -5.20 1.38
CA PHE A 30 -11.15 -5.76 2.42
C PHE A 30 -12.60 -5.33 2.24
N VAL A 31 -12.83 -4.07 1.88
CA VAL A 31 -14.15 -3.54 1.52
C VAL A 31 -14.67 -4.21 0.25
N TYR A 32 -13.82 -4.35 -0.78
CA TYR A 32 -14.18 -5.02 -2.04
C TYR A 32 -14.59 -6.49 -1.82
N CYS A 33 -13.93 -7.20 -0.91
CA CYS A 33 -14.28 -8.58 -0.55
C CYS A 33 -15.48 -8.71 0.42
N GLY A 34 -16.24 -7.64 0.69
CA GLY A 34 -17.40 -7.69 1.58
C GLY A 34 -17.04 -7.93 3.05
N ARG A 35 -15.89 -7.42 3.50
CA ARG A 35 -15.36 -7.53 4.87
C ARG A 35 -15.07 -8.97 5.33
N LYS A 36 -14.89 -9.90 4.38
CA LYS A 36 -14.50 -11.28 4.69
C LYS A 36 -13.43 -11.74 3.71
N PHE A 37 -12.19 -11.84 4.19
CA PHE A 37 -11.16 -12.57 3.47
C PHE A 37 -11.34 -14.07 3.68
N SER A 38 -11.13 -14.86 2.64
CA SER A 38 -11.06 -16.32 2.77
C SER A 38 -9.83 -16.70 3.59
N LEU A 39 -9.85 -17.87 4.25
CA LEU A 39 -8.72 -18.34 5.05
C LEU A 39 -7.42 -18.41 4.22
N LYS A 40 -7.53 -18.77 2.93
CA LYS A 40 -6.42 -18.78 1.97
C LYS A 40 -5.84 -17.38 1.75
N THR A 41 -6.69 -16.36 1.58
CA THR A 41 -6.26 -14.97 1.38
C THR A 41 -5.58 -14.42 2.62
N VAL A 42 -6.11 -14.72 3.82
CA VAL A 42 -5.48 -14.33 5.09
C VAL A 42 -4.12 -14.99 5.27
N LEU A 43 -4.00 -16.29 4.95
CA LEU A 43 -2.73 -17.02 5.07
C LEU A 43 -1.68 -16.49 4.08
N MET A 44 -2.07 -16.18 2.84
CA MET A 44 -1.17 -15.57 1.85
C MET A 44 -0.72 -14.17 2.25
N LEU A 45 -1.58 -13.39 2.91
CA LEU A 45 -1.21 -12.08 3.46
C LEU A 45 -0.27 -12.21 4.65
N ALA A 46 -0.54 -13.15 5.56
CA ALA A 46 0.29 -13.40 6.74
C ALA A 46 1.70 -13.95 6.39
N ASP A 47 1.84 -14.61 5.25
CA ASP A 47 3.13 -15.10 4.75
C ASP A 47 3.97 -13.98 4.09
N GLN A 48 3.31 -12.93 3.58
CA GLN A 48 3.97 -11.82 2.88
C GLN A 48 4.24 -10.58 3.74
N MET A 49 3.54 -10.42 4.87
CA MET A 49 3.74 -9.33 5.85
C MET A 49 4.75 -9.72 6.91
#